data_AF-I8WKN8-F1
#
_entry.id   AF-I8WKN8-F1
#
_cell.length_a   1.000
_cell.length_b   1.000
_cell.length_c   1.000
_cell.angle_alpha   90.00
_cell.angle_beta   90.00
_cell.angle_gamma   90.00
#
_symmetry.space_group_name_H-M   'P 1'
#
loop_
_entity.id
_entity.type
_entity.pdbx_description
1 polymer ?
#
loop_
_entity_poly.entity_id
_entity_poly.type
_entity_poly.pdbx_seq_one_letter_code
_entity_poly.pdbx_strand_id
1 'polypeptide(L)'
;MIVDYKIHEVSEYINWIYFFHAWGFQPKFAAIADIHGCDSCRAMWLTSFTEEDRPKASEAMQLFKEANRMLNQLDAVYQTHGVVNIMDANADGDDLLLNGKRFPLLRQQAAKLKKDDPFLCLSDFVRPLSSGITDKIGAFATTVDAEMEQLYAEDDYKRMLVQTLSDRLAEATAEKLHEDVRKKLWGYAPDENLSVKDLHNEKYQGIRPAVGYPSLPDQSINFLLDELLDMKQIGISLTENGMMKPHASVCGLMFAHPASRYFSIGKIGEDQLADYAARRGMSIEETKKFLAANL
;
A
#
# COMPACT_ATOMS: atom_id res chain seq x y z
N MET A 1 10.66 -0.95 -14.38
CA MET A 1 10.69 0.49 -14.71
C MET A 1 10.78 1.24 -13.40
N ILE A 2 11.76 2.14 -13.28
CA ILE A 2 11.88 3.05 -12.13
C ILE A 2 11.20 4.36 -12.49
N VAL A 3 10.52 4.96 -11.51
CA VAL A 3 9.94 6.31 -11.60
C VAL A 3 10.26 7.04 -10.30
N ASP A 4 10.79 8.25 -10.43
CA ASP A 4 11.04 9.15 -9.30
C ASP A 4 10.01 10.28 -9.33
N TYR A 5 9.53 10.69 -8.16
CA TYR A 5 8.58 11.78 -8.01
C TYR A 5 9.10 12.81 -7.02
N LYS A 6 8.94 14.09 -7.34
CA LYS A 6 9.04 15.14 -6.34
C LYS A 6 7.91 14.99 -5.33
N ILE A 7 8.18 15.39 -4.09
CA ILE A 7 7.23 15.26 -2.98
C ILE A 7 5.93 16.00 -3.32
N HIS A 8 5.99 17.16 -3.94
CA HIS A 8 4.78 17.90 -4.33
C HIS A 8 3.89 17.11 -5.32
N GLU A 9 4.47 16.30 -6.21
CA GLU A 9 3.71 15.49 -7.19
C GLU A 9 2.90 14.35 -6.55
N VAL A 10 3.31 13.88 -5.38
CA VAL A 10 2.62 12.81 -4.63
C VAL A 10 1.89 13.32 -3.39
N SER A 11 2.21 14.53 -2.92
CA SER A 11 1.65 15.08 -1.68
C SER A 11 0.11 15.17 -1.69
N GLU A 12 -0.49 15.45 -2.84
CA GLU A 12 -1.94 15.48 -3.02
C GLU A 12 -2.58 14.10 -2.81
N TYR A 13 -1.84 13.00 -3.03
CA TYR A 13 -2.33 11.62 -2.89
C TYR A 13 -2.25 11.11 -1.44
N ILE A 14 -1.73 11.91 -0.50
CA ILE A 14 -1.66 11.53 0.92
C ILE A 14 -3.07 11.33 1.47
N ASN A 15 -3.31 10.14 2.01
CA ASN A 15 -4.49 9.89 2.83
C ASN A 15 -4.24 10.37 4.27
N TRP A 16 -4.72 11.59 4.55
CA TRP A 16 -4.53 12.27 5.83
C TRP A 16 -5.25 11.61 7.00
N ILE A 17 -6.25 10.75 6.78
CA ILE A 17 -6.92 10.02 7.87
C ILE A 17 -5.91 9.19 8.65
N TYR A 18 -5.03 8.48 7.95
CA TYR A 18 -4.00 7.65 8.59
C TYR A 18 -2.87 8.47 9.21
N PHE A 19 -2.55 9.63 8.64
CA PHE A 19 -1.63 10.59 9.27
C PHE A 19 -2.16 10.99 10.65
N PHE A 20 -3.40 11.47 10.70
CA PHE A 20 -4.02 11.92 11.95
C PHE A 20 -4.22 10.77 12.96
N HIS A 21 -4.54 9.57 12.48
CA HIS A 21 -4.63 8.39 13.32
C HIS A 21 -3.30 8.06 14.03
N ALA A 22 -2.16 8.18 13.33
CA ALA A 22 -0.83 7.99 13.94
C ALA A 22 -0.55 9.00 15.07
N TRP A 23 -1.18 10.17 15.02
CA TRP A 23 -1.12 11.22 16.05
C TRP A 23 -2.26 11.14 17.09
N GLY A 24 -3.04 10.05 17.10
CA GLY A 24 -4.11 9.83 18.08
C GLY A 24 -5.40 10.62 17.82
N PHE A 25 -5.55 11.24 16.66
CA PHE A 25 -6.77 11.96 16.28
C PHE A 25 -7.82 11.01 15.71
N GLN A 26 -9.09 11.29 16.03
CA GLN A 26 -10.22 10.63 15.38
C GLN A 26 -10.34 11.06 13.90
N PRO A 27 -10.85 10.19 13.00
CA PRO A 27 -10.94 10.48 11.56
C PRO A 27 -11.64 11.80 11.20
N LYS A 28 -12.61 12.25 12.02
CA LYS A 28 -13.33 13.52 11.80
C LYS A 28 -12.41 14.75 11.71
N PHE A 29 -11.25 14.72 12.37
CA PHE A 29 -10.30 15.84 12.36
C PHE A 29 -9.47 15.89 11.07
N ALA A 30 -9.34 14.77 10.35
CA ALA A 30 -8.62 14.72 9.08
C ALA A 30 -9.31 15.51 7.95
N ALA A 31 -10.60 15.82 8.11
CA ALA A 31 -11.36 16.65 7.16
C ALA A 31 -10.76 18.05 6.96
N ILE A 32 -9.85 18.52 7.83
CA ILE A 32 -9.09 19.76 7.60
C ILE A 32 -8.29 19.73 6.28
N ALA A 33 -7.87 18.53 5.84
CA ALA A 33 -7.16 18.37 4.58
C ALA A 33 -8.04 18.62 3.34
N ASP A 34 -9.36 18.47 3.48
CA ASP A 34 -10.33 18.70 2.40
C ASP A 34 -10.74 20.18 2.29
N ILE A 35 -10.26 21.03 3.20
CA ILE A 35 -10.72 22.41 3.32
C ILE A 35 -9.78 23.34 2.57
N HIS A 36 -10.39 24.20 1.76
CA HIS A 36 -9.67 25.26 1.09
C HIS A 36 -8.88 26.10 2.10
N GLY A 37 -7.61 26.38 1.82
CA GLY A 37 -6.67 26.99 2.77
C GLY A 37 -6.95 28.45 3.20
N CYS A 38 -8.18 28.94 3.01
CA CYS A 38 -8.59 30.30 3.36
C CYS A 38 -8.91 30.44 4.86
N ASP A 39 -8.61 31.59 5.45
CA ASP A 39 -8.78 31.79 6.89
C ASP A 39 -10.25 31.69 7.33
N SER A 40 -11.18 32.19 6.52
CA SER A 40 -12.62 32.03 6.78
C SER A 40 -13.06 30.57 6.70
N CYS A 41 -12.52 29.79 5.76
CA CYS A 41 -12.79 28.37 5.59
C CYS A 41 -12.36 27.58 6.84
N ARG A 42 -11.16 27.85 7.34
CA ARG A 42 -10.60 27.23 8.56
C ARG A 42 -11.39 27.63 9.80
N ALA A 43 -11.77 28.91 9.91
CA ALA A 43 -12.61 29.38 11.01
C ALA A 43 -13.98 28.69 11.00
N MET A 44 -14.62 28.60 9.82
CA MET A 44 -15.90 27.88 9.67
C MET A 44 -15.78 26.42 10.07
N TRP A 45 -14.71 25.73 9.65
CA TRP A 45 -14.46 24.35 10.06
C TRP A 45 -14.34 24.19 11.58
N LEU A 46 -13.57 25.05 12.25
CA LEU A 46 -13.44 25.02 13.71
C LEU A 46 -14.79 25.23 14.41
N THR A 47 -15.63 26.12 13.88
CA THR A 47 -16.98 26.35 14.43
C THR A 47 -17.95 25.21 14.20
N SER A 48 -17.66 24.28 13.28
CA SER A 48 -18.49 23.09 13.05
C SER A 48 -18.38 22.04 14.15
N PHE A 49 -17.35 22.13 15.00
CA PHE A 49 -17.17 21.26 16.16
C PHE A 49 -17.87 21.79 17.41
N THR A 50 -18.24 20.86 18.29
CA THR A 50 -18.72 21.19 19.64
C THR A 50 -17.66 21.98 20.41
N GLU A 51 -18.07 22.71 21.45
CA GLU A 51 -17.13 23.46 22.29
C GLU A 51 -16.08 22.55 22.95
N GLU A 52 -16.46 21.30 23.26
CA GLU A 52 -15.58 20.27 23.81
C GLU A 52 -14.53 19.78 22.80
N ASP A 53 -14.90 19.61 21.52
CA ASP A 53 -14.00 19.14 20.47
C ASP A 53 -13.12 20.25 19.87
N ARG A 54 -13.50 21.52 20.03
CA ARG A 54 -12.84 22.68 19.39
C ARG A 54 -11.35 22.82 19.72
N PRO A 55 -10.87 22.59 20.96
CA PRO A 55 -9.44 22.60 21.26
C PRO A 55 -8.66 21.57 20.44
N LYS A 56 -9.16 20.33 20.36
CA LYS A 56 -8.55 19.26 19.56
C LYS A 56 -8.58 19.57 18.07
N ALA A 57 -9.67 20.15 17.56
CA ALA A 57 -9.75 20.60 16.17
C ALA A 57 -8.67 21.65 15.86
N SER A 58 -8.43 22.59 16.79
CA SER A 58 -7.36 23.59 16.65
C SER A 58 -5.96 22.96 16.62
N GLU A 59 -5.70 21.96 17.47
CA GLU A 59 -4.44 21.20 17.45
C GLU A 59 -4.25 20.46 16.13
N ALA A 60 -5.30 19.78 15.62
CA ALA A 60 -5.26 19.08 14.34
C ALA A 60 -4.94 20.03 13.17
N MET A 61 -5.54 21.22 13.17
CA MET A 61 -5.27 22.25 12.18
C MET A 61 -3.82 22.75 12.24
N GLN A 62 -3.27 22.94 13.45
CA GLN A 62 -1.88 23.33 13.62
C GLN A 62 -0.92 22.23 13.15
N LEU A 63 -1.18 20.98 13.53
CA LEU A 63 -0.41 19.82 13.08
C LEU A 63 -0.43 19.70 11.54
N PHE A 64 -1.59 19.86 10.90
CA PHE A 64 -1.69 19.85 9.43
C PHE A 64 -0.85 20.96 8.79
N LYS A 65 -0.88 22.17 9.36
CA LYS A 65 -0.10 23.30 8.86
C LYS A 65 1.41 23.03 8.98
N GLU A 66 1.85 22.45 10.09
CA GLU A 66 3.24 22.09 10.31
C GLU A 66 3.70 20.94 9.40
N ALA A 67 2.84 19.94 9.21
CA ALA A 67 3.06 18.84 8.28
C ALA A 67 3.28 19.34 6.85
N ASN A 68 2.40 20.23 6.35
CA ASN A 68 2.54 20.83 5.02
C ASN A 68 3.79 21.70 4.90
N ARG A 69 4.16 22.45 5.96
CA ARG A 69 5.41 23.20 5.98
C ARG A 69 6.62 22.28 5.87
N MET A 70 6.61 21.16 6.58
CA MET A 70 7.68 20.17 6.52
C MET A 70 7.75 19.50 5.14
N LEU A 71 6.61 19.11 4.54
CA LEU A 71 6.56 18.59 3.17
C LEU A 71 7.23 19.55 2.16
N ASN A 72 6.91 20.84 2.23
CA ASN A 72 7.52 21.86 1.37
C ASN A 72 9.04 22.01 1.60
N GLN A 73 9.51 21.81 2.83
CA GLN A 73 10.95 21.84 3.13
C GLN A 73 11.66 20.60 2.60
N LEU A 74 11.03 19.44 2.72
CA LEU A 74 11.55 18.17 2.24
C LEU A 74 11.63 18.15 0.71
N ASP A 75 10.62 18.68 0.01
CA ASP A 75 10.54 18.69 -1.47
C ASP A 75 11.74 19.38 -2.15
N ALA A 76 12.40 20.31 -1.46
CA ALA A 76 13.57 21.01 -1.97
C ALA A 76 14.82 20.11 -2.06
N VAL A 77 14.86 19.00 -1.33
CA VAL A 77 16.06 18.16 -1.14
C VAL A 77 15.79 16.69 -1.45
N TYR A 78 14.59 16.21 -1.13
CA TYR A 78 14.21 14.80 -1.17
C TYR A 78 13.13 14.52 -2.23
N GLN A 79 12.99 13.24 -2.53
CA GLN A 79 12.02 12.71 -3.48
C GLN A 79 11.53 11.34 -3.02
N THR A 80 10.56 10.81 -3.76
CA THR A 80 10.06 9.45 -3.58
C THR A 80 10.33 8.62 -4.81
N HIS A 81 10.41 7.30 -4.60
CA HIS A 81 10.80 6.35 -5.63
C HIS A 81 9.75 5.28 -5.79
N GLY A 82 9.56 4.84 -7.03
CA GLY A 82 8.75 3.69 -7.37
C GLY A 82 9.46 2.79 -8.38
N VAL A 83 9.32 1.49 -8.21
CA VAL A 83 9.67 0.50 -9.22
C VAL A 83 8.42 -0.33 -9.53
N VAL A 84 8.18 -0.55 -10.82
CA VAL A 84 7.10 -1.40 -11.30
C VAL A 84 7.59 -2.35 -12.38
N ASN A 85 7.09 -3.57 -12.34
CA ASN A 85 7.33 -4.59 -13.36
C ASN A 85 5.99 -5.21 -13.78
N ILE A 86 5.55 -4.95 -15.02
CA ILE A 86 4.37 -5.59 -15.60
C ILE A 86 4.86 -6.77 -16.41
N MET A 87 4.38 -7.95 -16.07
CA MET A 87 4.91 -9.21 -16.58
C MET A 87 3.81 -10.15 -17.01
N ASP A 88 4.19 -11.09 -17.89
CA ASP A 88 3.30 -12.16 -18.31
C ASP A 88 3.02 -13.09 -17.12
N ALA A 89 1.75 -13.43 -16.96
CA ALA A 89 1.27 -14.17 -15.82
C ALA A 89 0.15 -15.14 -16.19
N ASN A 90 0.05 -16.24 -15.44
CA ASN A 90 -1.11 -17.11 -15.42
C ASN A 90 -1.32 -17.68 -14.01
N ALA A 91 -2.54 -18.06 -13.68
CA ALA A 91 -2.83 -18.80 -12.45
C ALA A 91 -2.61 -20.32 -12.63
N ASP A 92 -2.06 -20.98 -11.62
CA ASP A 92 -1.95 -22.44 -11.53
C ASP A 92 -2.40 -22.87 -10.13
N GLY A 93 -3.71 -23.15 -9.99
CA GLY A 93 -4.34 -23.35 -8.68
C GLY A 93 -4.29 -22.08 -7.82
N ASP A 94 -3.72 -22.20 -6.62
CA ASP A 94 -3.56 -21.10 -5.67
C ASP A 94 -2.23 -20.34 -5.86
N ASP A 95 -1.55 -20.56 -6.98
CA ASP A 95 -0.30 -19.88 -7.33
C ASP A 95 -0.49 -18.98 -8.54
N LEU A 96 0.40 -18.00 -8.65
CA LEU A 96 0.65 -17.28 -9.88
C LEU A 96 1.98 -17.75 -10.49
N LEU A 97 2.02 -17.86 -11.81
CA LEU A 97 3.24 -18.06 -12.58
C LEU A 97 3.65 -16.73 -13.19
N LEU A 98 4.65 -16.07 -12.62
CA LEU A 98 5.09 -14.73 -12.97
C LEU A 98 6.42 -14.82 -13.72
N ASN A 99 6.43 -14.56 -15.03
CA ASN A 99 7.58 -14.83 -15.91
C ASN A 99 8.14 -16.26 -15.72
N GLY A 100 7.26 -17.24 -15.51
CA GLY A 100 7.62 -18.65 -15.28
C GLY A 100 8.10 -18.97 -13.86
N LYS A 101 8.23 -17.99 -12.96
CA LYS A 101 8.47 -18.24 -11.53
C LYS A 101 7.16 -18.43 -10.78
N ARG A 102 7.12 -19.40 -9.87
CA ARG A 102 5.95 -19.67 -9.03
C ARG A 102 5.89 -18.68 -7.87
N PHE A 103 4.74 -18.03 -7.68
CA PHE A 103 4.44 -17.10 -6.62
C PHE A 103 3.23 -17.64 -5.84
N PRO A 104 3.46 -18.32 -4.70
CA PRO A 104 2.38 -18.94 -3.96
C PRO A 104 1.48 -17.97 -3.20
N LEU A 105 0.17 -18.20 -3.25
CA LEU A 105 -0.84 -17.43 -2.52
C LEU A 105 -1.65 -18.32 -1.57
N LEU A 106 -2.44 -17.66 -0.73
CA LEU A 106 -3.38 -18.27 0.20
C LEU A 106 -4.82 -18.09 -0.28
N ARG A 107 -5.69 -19.00 0.17
CA ARG A 107 -7.13 -19.02 -0.08
C ARG A 107 -7.91 -18.95 1.22
N GLN A 108 -9.02 -18.23 1.21
CA GLN A 108 -9.95 -18.21 2.34
C GLN A 108 -10.44 -19.63 2.71
N GLN A 109 -10.48 -19.96 4.00
CA GLN A 109 -11.08 -21.20 4.52
C GLN A 109 -12.15 -20.96 5.60
N ALA A 110 -12.34 -19.72 6.06
CA ALA A 110 -13.31 -19.37 7.10
C ALA A 110 -14.75 -19.23 6.55
N ALA A 111 -15.74 -19.35 7.44
CA ALA A 111 -17.16 -19.28 7.09
C ALA A 111 -17.52 -18.00 6.32
N LYS A 112 -18.28 -18.18 5.24
CA LYS A 112 -18.71 -17.12 4.34
C LYS A 112 -19.74 -16.21 5.01
N LEU A 113 -19.75 -14.92 4.63
CA LEU A 113 -20.81 -14.00 5.03
C LEU A 113 -22.15 -14.38 4.39
N LYS A 114 -22.12 -14.84 3.13
CA LYS A 114 -23.30 -15.39 2.42
C LYS A 114 -22.99 -16.79 1.89
N LYS A 115 -24.02 -17.63 1.86
CA LYS A 115 -23.91 -19.06 1.49
C LYS A 115 -23.19 -19.28 0.15
N ASP A 116 -23.46 -18.41 -0.82
CA ASP A 116 -22.99 -18.55 -2.20
C ASP A 116 -21.71 -17.76 -2.51
N ASP A 117 -21.13 -17.06 -1.53
CA ASP A 117 -19.87 -16.32 -1.75
C ASP A 117 -18.73 -17.30 -2.08
N PRO A 118 -17.82 -16.99 -3.02
CA PRO A 118 -16.64 -17.83 -3.26
C PRO A 118 -15.65 -17.72 -2.09
N PHE A 119 -14.80 -18.75 -1.94
CA PHE A 119 -13.59 -18.67 -1.12
C PHE A 119 -12.48 -18.08 -1.97
N LEU A 120 -12.13 -16.83 -1.75
CA LEU A 120 -11.25 -16.08 -2.63
C LEU A 120 -9.78 -16.44 -2.42
N CYS A 121 -9.05 -16.53 -3.53
CA CYS A 121 -7.60 -16.44 -3.64
C CYS A 121 -7.26 -15.32 -4.63
N LEU A 122 -6.12 -14.65 -4.45
CA LEU A 122 -5.69 -13.62 -5.41
C LEU A 122 -5.43 -14.20 -6.82
N SER A 123 -5.10 -15.50 -6.93
CA SER A 123 -4.91 -16.18 -8.21
C SER A 123 -6.20 -16.24 -9.04
N ASP A 124 -7.37 -16.17 -8.40
CA ASP A 124 -8.69 -16.22 -9.07
C ASP A 124 -8.91 -15.04 -10.03
N PHE A 125 -8.12 -13.96 -9.88
CA PHE A 125 -8.21 -12.75 -10.70
C PHE A 125 -7.23 -12.72 -11.88
N VAL A 126 -6.56 -13.84 -12.19
CA VAL A 126 -5.62 -13.98 -13.31
C VAL A 126 -6.04 -15.21 -14.13
N ARG A 127 -5.97 -15.13 -15.46
CA ARG A 127 -6.39 -16.26 -16.31
C ARG A 127 -5.61 -17.53 -15.95
N PRO A 128 -6.29 -18.68 -15.80
CA PRO A 128 -5.62 -19.93 -15.50
C PRO A 128 -4.76 -20.37 -16.69
N LEU A 129 -3.63 -21.02 -16.40
CA LEU A 129 -2.71 -21.56 -17.40
C LEU A 129 -3.43 -22.50 -18.38
N SER A 130 -4.41 -23.26 -17.89
CA SER A 130 -5.24 -24.16 -18.69
C SER A 130 -6.08 -23.46 -19.76
N SER A 131 -6.29 -22.14 -19.67
CA SER A 131 -6.98 -21.38 -20.70
C SER A 131 -6.15 -21.22 -21.99
N GLY A 132 -4.83 -21.43 -21.92
CA GLY A 132 -3.92 -21.22 -23.05
C GLY A 132 -3.74 -19.75 -23.46
N ILE A 133 -4.31 -18.80 -22.71
CA ILE A 133 -4.21 -17.36 -22.95
C ILE A 133 -3.35 -16.76 -21.85
N THR A 134 -2.21 -16.18 -22.24
CA THR A 134 -1.34 -15.43 -21.33
C THR A 134 -2.06 -14.19 -20.81
N ASP A 135 -2.04 -14.00 -19.49
CA ASP A 135 -2.52 -12.80 -18.82
C ASP A 135 -1.34 -11.94 -18.36
N LYS A 136 -1.60 -10.87 -17.60
CA LYS A 136 -0.56 -10.03 -17.02
C LYS A 136 -0.82 -9.74 -15.54
N ILE A 137 0.28 -9.49 -14.83
CA ILE A 137 0.25 -8.91 -13.49
C ILE A 137 1.27 -7.78 -13.40
N GLY A 138 1.05 -6.83 -12.50
CA GLY A 138 2.09 -5.91 -12.05
C GLY A 138 2.66 -6.37 -10.71
N ALA A 139 3.95 -6.14 -10.49
CA ALA A 139 4.57 -6.08 -9.17
C ALA A 139 5.12 -4.67 -8.97
N PHE A 140 5.09 -4.16 -7.74
CA PHE A 140 5.59 -2.83 -7.43
C PHE A 140 6.28 -2.74 -6.07
N ALA A 141 7.16 -1.76 -5.94
CA ALA A 141 7.62 -1.24 -4.65
C ALA A 141 7.77 0.28 -4.71
N THR A 142 7.51 0.96 -3.61
CA THR A 142 7.68 2.40 -3.44
C THR A 142 8.39 2.70 -2.13
N THR A 143 9.14 3.80 -2.10
CA THR A 143 9.84 4.26 -0.89
C THR A 143 10.10 5.76 -0.96
N VAL A 144 10.69 6.30 0.10
CA VAL A 144 11.23 7.66 0.18
C VAL A 144 12.76 7.61 0.22
N ASP A 145 13.43 8.75 0.03
CA ASP A 145 14.86 8.85 0.34
C ASP A 145 15.14 8.40 1.79
N ALA A 146 16.05 7.45 1.96
CA ALA A 146 16.31 6.79 3.24
C ALA A 146 16.76 7.76 4.34
N GLU A 147 17.44 8.83 3.96
CA GLU A 147 17.91 9.89 4.84
C GLU A 147 16.76 10.58 5.59
N MET A 148 15.54 10.59 5.03
CA MET A 148 14.37 11.21 5.66
C MET A 148 14.04 10.59 7.02
N GLU A 149 14.26 9.29 7.20
CA GLU A 149 13.97 8.59 8.47
C GLU A 149 14.94 8.95 9.60
N GLN A 150 16.09 9.54 9.26
CA GLN A 150 17.15 9.92 10.21
C GLN A 150 17.13 11.42 10.54
N LEU A 151 16.22 12.18 9.94
CA LEU A 151 16.12 13.62 10.17
C LEU A 151 15.62 13.93 11.59
N TYR A 152 16.07 15.08 12.09
CA TYR A 152 15.65 15.64 13.38
C TYR A 152 15.88 14.70 14.59
N ALA A 153 16.98 13.93 14.59
CA ALA A 153 17.30 12.99 15.67
C ALA A 153 17.21 13.58 17.09
N GLU A 154 17.53 14.87 17.24
CA GLU A 154 17.55 15.63 18.50
C GLU A 154 16.22 16.35 18.85
N ASP A 155 15.18 16.25 17.99
CA ASP A 155 13.87 16.89 18.19
C ASP A 155 12.77 15.83 18.00
N ASP A 156 12.34 15.22 19.11
CA ASP A 156 11.39 14.08 19.09
C ASP A 156 10.09 14.41 18.34
N TYR A 157 9.59 15.65 18.46
CA TYR A 157 8.38 16.08 17.76
C TYR A 157 8.59 16.10 16.25
N LYS A 158 9.64 16.77 15.78
CA LYS A 158 9.95 16.83 14.35
C LYS A 158 10.34 15.45 13.79
N ARG A 159 11.02 14.62 14.59
CA ARG A 159 11.35 13.23 14.21
C ARG A 159 10.09 12.42 13.97
N MET A 160 9.12 12.48 14.89
CA MET A 160 7.85 11.78 14.70
C MET A 160 7.05 12.34 13.51
N LEU A 161 7.10 13.66 13.29
CA LEU A 161 6.43 14.30 12.15
C LEU A 161 7.03 13.85 10.82
N VAL A 162 8.36 13.87 10.67
CA VAL A 162 9.00 13.42 9.43
C VAL A 162 8.79 11.93 9.20
N GLN A 163 8.86 11.09 10.24
CA GLN A 163 8.61 9.65 10.11
C GLN A 163 7.18 9.36 9.66
N THR A 164 6.19 10.03 10.27
CA THR A 164 4.78 9.88 9.86
C THR A 164 4.59 10.35 8.41
N LEU A 165 5.22 11.46 8.03
CA LEU A 165 5.16 11.96 6.65
C LEU A 165 5.84 11.02 5.65
N SER A 166 6.99 10.44 6.00
CA SER A 166 7.68 9.43 5.18
C SER A 166 6.75 8.24 4.90
N ASP A 167 6.11 7.68 5.93
CA ASP A 167 5.15 6.59 5.76
C ASP A 167 3.99 6.99 4.83
N ARG A 168 3.48 8.23 4.98
CA ARG A 168 2.41 8.74 4.12
C ARG A 168 2.87 8.95 2.67
N LEU A 169 4.10 9.41 2.47
CA LEU A 169 4.67 9.64 1.15
C LEU A 169 4.93 8.33 0.41
N ALA A 170 5.37 7.27 1.08
CA ALA A 170 5.53 5.95 0.48
C ALA A 170 4.20 5.39 -0.04
N GLU A 171 3.13 5.50 0.76
CA GLU A 171 1.76 5.11 0.38
C GLU A 171 1.18 6.00 -0.73
N ALA A 172 1.37 7.31 -0.64
CA ALA A 172 0.94 8.27 -1.67
C ALA A 172 1.65 8.00 -3.02
N THR A 173 2.93 7.63 -2.97
CA THR A 173 3.69 7.21 -4.15
C THR A 173 3.13 5.92 -4.74
N ALA A 174 2.68 4.97 -3.89
CA ALA A 174 2.03 3.75 -4.38
C ALA A 174 0.69 4.05 -5.08
N GLU A 175 -0.10 5.00 -4.56
CA GLU A 175 -1.36 5.45 -5.20
C GLU A 175 -1.09 6.13 -6.55
N LYS A 176 -0.13 7.08 -6.59
CA LYS A 176 0.27 7.77 -7.82
C LYS A 176 0.81 6.82 -8.88
N LEU A 177 1.72 5.92 -8.48
CA LEU A 177 2.30 4.91 -9.36
C LEU A 177 1.22 3.98 -9.89
N HIS A 178 0.27 3.55 -9.04
CA HIS A 178 -0.84 2.72 -9.49
C HIS A 178 -1.71 3.46 -10.51
N GLU A 179 -2.03 4.73 -10.30
CA GLU A 179 -2.76 5.54 -11.29
C GLU A 179 -2.02 5.59 -12.65
N ASP A 180 -0.70 5.83 -12.64
CA ASP A 180 0.10 5.84 -13.86
C ASP A 180 0.16 4.45 -14.51
N VAL A 181 0.17 3.36 -13.73
CA VAL A 181 0.08 2.00 -14.25
C VAL A 181 -1.25 1.79 -14.97
N ARG A 182 -2.39 2.14 -14.37
CA ARG A 182 -3.71 1.96 -14.98
C ARG A 182 -3.84 2.76 -16.29
N LYS A 183 -3.41 4.01 -16.28
CA LYS A 183 -3.63 4.97 -17.37
C LYS A 183 -2.58 4.88 -18.49
N LYS A 184 -1.32 4.61 -18.15
CA LYS A 184 -0.19 4.77 -19.06
C LYS A 184 0.64 3.51 -19.23
N LEU A 185 1.12 2.91 -18.14
CA LEU A 185 2.14 1.84 -18.23
C LEU A 185 1.53 0.49 -18.62
N TRP A 186 0.42 0.11 -17.98
CA TRP A 186 -0.41 -1.03 -18.39
C TRP A 186 -1.50 -0.57 -19.35
N GLY A 187 -2.08 0.61 -19.09
CA GLY A 187 -2.96 1.29 -20.05
C GLY A 187 -4.32 0.63 -20.25
N TYR A 188 -4.83 -0.09 -19.25
CA TYR A 188 -6.18 -0.67 -19.31
C TYR A 188 -7.31 0.32 -18.97
N ALA A 189 -6.96 1.51 -18.48
CA ALA A 189 -7.92 2.59 -18.19
C ALA A 189 -7.36 3.97 -18.61
N PRO A 190 -7.08 4.20 -19.91
CA PRO A 190 -6.42 5.43 -20.38
C PRO A 190 -7.28 6.70 -20.18
N ASP A 191 -8.61 6.55 -20.21
CA ASP A 191 -9.56 7.65 -20.07
C ASP A 191 -10.01 7.89 -18.61
N GLU A 192 -9.35 7.25 -17.64
CA GLU A 192 -9.67 7.41 -16.21
C GLU A 192 -9.43 8.87 -15.75
N ASN A 193 -10.48 9.48 -15.21
CA ASN A 193 -10.46 10.85 -14.70
C ASN A 193 -11.12 10.89 -13.30
N LEU A 194 -10.41 10.38 -12.30
CA LEU A 194 -10.87 10.29 -10.92
C LEU A 194 -10.24 11.39 -10.07
N SER A 195 -11.00 11.91 -9.10
CA SER A 195 -10.42 12.77 -8.06
C SER A 195 -9.58 11.93 -7.09
N VAL A 196 -8.64 12.53 -6.36
CA VAL A 196 -7.89 11.82 -5.29
C VAL A 196 -8.84 11.15 -4.30
N LYS A 197 -9.95 11.81 -3.95
CA LYS A 197 -10.97 11.24 -3.08
C LYS A 197 -11.60 9.98 -3.69
N ASP A 198 -11.83 9.95 -5.00
CA ASP A 198 -12.31 8.75 -5.68
C ASP A 198 -11.25 7.64 -5.71
N LEU A 199 -9.96 7.99 -5.82
CA LEU A 199 -8.84 7.05 -5.70
C LEU A 199 -8.79 6.42 -4.30
N HIS A 200 -8.88 7.22 -3.23
CA HIS A 200 -8.92 6.71 -1.85
C HIS A 200 -10.16 5.87 -1.55
N ASN A 201 -11.25 6.08 -2.30
CA ASN A 201 -12.46 5.24 -2.24
C ASN A 201 -12.41 4.07 -3.24
N GLU A 202 -11.24 3.81 -3.84
CA GLU A 202 -10.99 2.67 -4.73
C GLU A 202 -11.97 2.59 -5.91
N LYS A 203 -12.41 3.74 -6.44
CA LYS A 203 -13.38 3.78 -7.56
C LYS A 203 -12.78 3.47 -8.94
N TYR A 204 -11.53 3.05 -8.99
CA TYR A 204 -10.86 2.61 -10.20
C TYR A 204 -11.04 1.10 -10.44
N GLN A 205 -10.78 0.65 -11.67
CA GLN A 205 -10.69 -0.78 -11.98
C GLN A 205 -9.38 -1.37 -11.44
N GLY A 206 -9.45 -2.57 -10.87
CA GLY A 206 -8.27 -3.30 -10.41
C GLY A 206 -7.93 -3.06 -8.93
N ILE A 207 -6.91 -3.76 -8.43
CA ILE A 207 -6.44 -3.67 -7.04
C ILE A 207 -4.93 -3.73 -6.97
N ARG A 208 -4.35 -3.22 -5.88
CA ARG A 208 -2.91 -3.30 -5.58
C ARG A 208 -2.59 -3.92 -4.20
N PRO A 209 -2.90 -5.20 -3.94
CA PRO A 209 -2.68 -5.81 -2.64
C PRO A 209 -1.19 -5.75 -2.25
N ALA A 210 -0.93 -5.12 -1.10
CA ALA A 210 0.39 -4.97 -0.52
C ALA A 210 0.66 -6.09 0.50
N VAL A 211 1.94 -6.41 0.68
CA VAL A 211 2.38 -7.42 1.65
C VAL A 211 2.06 -6.97 3.08
N GLY A 212 1.62 -7.91 3.92
CA GLY A 212 1.20 -7.67 5.31
C GLY A 212 -0.26 -7.24 5.45
N TYR A 213 -0.94 -6.88 4.36
CA TYR A 213 -2.36 -6.58 4.36
C TYR A 213 -3.21 -7.86 4.35
N PRO A 214 -4.51 -7.80 4.72
CA PRO A 214 -5.34 -8.99 4.92
C PRO A 214 -5.44 -9.95 3.71
N SER A 215 -5.29 -9.45 2.48
CA SER A 215 -5.32 -10.26 1.25
C SER A 215 -3.97 -10.91 0.90
N LEU A 216 -2.86 -10.39 1.45
CA LEU A 216 -1.50 -10.87 1.21
C LEU A 216 -0.68 -10.80 2.52
N PRO A 217 -1.06 -11.58 3.55
CA PRO A 217 -0.58 -11.36 4.93
C PRO A 217 0.86 -11.83 5.18
N ASP A 218 1.41 -12.67 4.30
CA ASP A 218 2.74 -13.26 4.51
C ASP A 218 3.87 -12.27 4.19
N GLN A 219 4.52 -11.75 5.22
CA GLN A 219 5.66 -10.82 5.08
C GLN A 219 6.84 -11.39 4.28
N SER A 220 7.05 -12.72 4.29
CA SER A 220 8.16 -13.35 3.58
C SER A 220 8.02 -13.26 2.05
N ILE A 221 6.84 -12.89 1.55
CA ILE A 221 6.62 -12.57 0.13
C ILE A 221 7.51 -11.42 -0.36
N ASN A 222 7.97 -10.55 0.54
CA ASN A 222 8.89 -9.48 0.17
C ASN A 222 10.16 -10.00 -0.53
N PHE A 223 10.68 -11.17 -0.15
CA PHE A 223 11.83 -11.77 -0.82
C PHE A 223 11.54 -12.13 -2.27
N LEU A 224 10.34 -12.68 -2.54
CA LEU A 224 9.92 -13.00 -3.91
C LEU A 224 9.72 -11.73 -4.74
N LEU A 225 9.13 -10.69 -4.14
CA LEU A 225 8.96 -9.41 -4.82
C LEU A 225 10.32 -8.75 -5.10
N ASP A 226 11.29 -8.86 -4.20
CA ASP A 226 12.63 -8.32 -4.41
C ASP A 226 13.36 -9.03 -5.57
N GLU A 227 13.21 -10.35 -5.70
CA GLU A 227 13.73 -11.06 -6.88
C GLU A 227 13.10 -10.59 -8.20
N LEU A 228 11.84 -10.14 -8.18
CA LEU A 228 11.11 -9.68 -9.37
C LEU A 228 11.37 -8.21 -9.69
N LEU A 229 11.74 -7.42 -8.69
CA LEU A 229 11.82 -5.96 -8.74
C LEU A 229 13.22 -5.42 -8.53
N ASP A 230 14.20 -6.19 -8.06
CA ASP A 230 15.53 -5.73 -7.64
C ASP A 230 15.43 -4.42 -6.83
N MET A 231 14.74 -4.45 -5.68
CA MET A 231 14.26 -3.23 -5.00
C MET A 231 15.41 -2.33 -4.52
N LYS A 232 16.63 -2.86 -4.40
CA LYS A 232 17.85 -2.07 -4.14
C LYS A 232 18.06 -0.96 -5.17
N GLN A 233 17.54 -1.10 -6.39
CA GLN A 233 17.65 -0.08 -7.44
C GLN A 233 16.91 1.21 -7.09
N ILE A 234 15.96 1.16 -6.15
CA ILE A 234 15.28 2.33 -5.57
C ILE A 234 15.61 2.52 -4.08
N GLY A 235 16.73 1.94 -3.61
CA GLY A 235 17.21 2.14 -2.24
C GLY A 235 16.56 1.24 -1.18
N ILE A 236 15.66 0.33 -1.54
CA ILE A 236 15.06 -0.60 -0.57
C ILE A 236 15.96 -1.82 -0.37
N SER A 237 16.17 -2.18 0.89
CA SER A 237 16.81 -3.44 1.29
C SER A 237 15.88 -4.23 2.23
N LEU A 238 16.07 -5.54 2.30
CA LEU A 238 15.32 -6.43 3.19
C LEU A 238 16.16 -6.86 4.38
N THR A 239 15.54 -6.92 5.56
CA THR A 239 16.11 -7.62 6.72
C THR A 239 16.04 -9.13 6.52
N GLU A 240 16.70 -9.89 7.41
CA GLU A 240 16.62 -11.35 7.45
C GLU A 240 15.19 -11.90 7.59
N ASN A 241 14.25 -11.09 8.12
CA ASN A 241 12.84 -11.45 8.30
C ASN A 241 11.93 -10.81 7.23
N GLY A 242 12.50 -10.21 6.18
CA GLY A 242 11.73 -9.63 5.08
C GLY A 242 11.12 -8.27 5.37
N MET A 243 11.51 -7.59 6.46
CA MET A 243 11.10 -6.20 6.67
C MET A 243 11.86 -5.29 5.70
N MET A 244 11.18 -4.32 5.10
CA MET A 244 11.79 -3.35 4.21
C MET A 244 12.53 -2.25 4.99
N LYS A 245 13.63 -1.77 4.41
CA LYS A 245 14.39 -0.60 4.84
C LYS A 245 14.63 0.29 3.61
N PRO A 246 14.18 1.55 3.58
CA PRO A 246 13.51 2.30 4.65
C PRO A 246 12.20 1.67 5.15
N HIS A 247 11.81 1.96 6.40
CA HIS A 247 10.53 1.51 6.95
C HIS A 247 9.36 2.06 6.14
N ALA A 248 9.46 3.33 5.73
CA ALA A 248 8.56 4.01 4.82
C ALA A 248 8.70 3.45 3.38
N SER A 249 8.26 2.20 3.21
CA SER A 249 8.25 1.49 1.95
C SER A 249 6.98 0.65 1.83
N VAL A 250 6.46 0.50 0.61
CA VAL A 250 5.30 -0.33 0.30
C VAL A 250 5.64 -1.22 -0.87
N CYS A 251 5.28 -2.50 -0.86
CA CYS A 251 5.41 -3.35 -2.02
C CYS A 251 4.26 -4.35 -2.12
N GLY A 252 4.01 -4.84 -3.33
CA GLY A 252 2.89 -5.71 -3.60
C GLY A 252 2.70 -6.06 -5.06
N LEU A 253 1.50 -6.54 -5.36
CA LEU A 253 1.06 -6.89 -6.70
C LEU A 253 0.03 -5.89 -7.21
N MET A 254 -0.23 -5.87 -8.52
CA MET A 254 -1.27 -5.10 -9.18
C MET A 254 -2.07 -6.00 -10.11
N PHE A 255 -3.39 -6.00 -9.96
CA PHE A 255 -4.32 -6.81 -10.74
C PHE A 255 -5.24 -5.91 -11.55
N ALA A 256 -5.41 -6.19 -12.84
CA ALA A 256 -6.26 -5.41 -13.73
C ALA A 256 -7.70 -5.93 -13.85
N HIS A 257 -7.98 -7.14 -13.37
CA HIS A 257 -9.27 -7.79 -13.58
C HIS A 257 -10.41 -6.95 -12.95
N PRO A 258 -11.50 -6.66 -13.67
CA PRO A 258 -12.54 -5.74 -13.19
C PRO A 258 -13.34 -6.25 -11.98
N ALA A 259 -13.36 -7.56 -11.75
CA ALA A 259 -13.99 -8.16 -10.56
C ALA A 259 -13.02 -8.37 -9.39
N SER A 260 -11.74 -8.00 -9.55
CA SER A 260 -10.77 -8.05 -8.45
C SER A 260 -11.17 -7.08 -7.35
N ARG A 261 -10.98 -7.50 -6.10
CA ARG A 261 -11.40 -6.77 -4.91
C ARG A 261 -10.56 -7.19 -3.73
N TYR A 262 -10.37 -6.28 -2.77
CA TYR A 262 -9.71 -6.61 -1.51
C TYR A 262 -10.59 -7.57 -0.69
N PHE A 263 -9.94 -8.49 0.02
CA PHE A 263 -10.57 -9.44 0.92
C PHE A 263 -9.59 -9.81 2.04
N SER A 264 -10.09 -10.44 3.11
CA SER A 264 -9.23 -10.97 4.17
C SER A 264 -9.12 -12.48 4.02
N ILE A 265 -7.90 -13.02 4.04
CA ILE A 265 -7.65 -14.47 4.04
C ILE A 265 -8.30 -15.12 5.27
N GLY A 266 -8.26 -14.44 6.42
CA GLY A 266 -8.77 -14.98 7.68
C GLY A 266 -7.92 -16.14 8.21
N LYS A 267 -8.55 -17.03 8.96
CA LYS A 267 -7.91 -18.23 9.51
C LYS A 267 -7.76 -19.32 8.44
N ILE A 268 -6.61 -19.98 8.42
CA ILE A 268 -6.30 -21.12 7.55
C ILE A 268 -6.11 -22.40 8.38
N GLY A 269 -6.42 -23.55 7.77
CA GLY A 269 -6.22 -24.87 8.35
C GLY A 269 -4.78 -25.36 8.22
N GLU A 270 -4.46 -26.41 8.99
CA GLU A 270 -3.15 -27.06 8.94
C GLU A 270 -2.82 -27.67 7.57
N ASP A 271 -3.86 -28.07 6.83
CA ASP A 271 -3.76 -28.60 5.47
C ASP A 271 -3.22 -27.55 4.50
N GLN A 272 -3.81 -26.35 4.49
CA GLN A 272 -3.36 -25.24 3.65
C GLN A 272 -1.99 -24.72 4.11
N LEU A 273 -1.74 -24.66 5.42
CA LEU A 273 -0.42 -24.28 5.93
C LEU A 273 0.68 -25.21 5.42
N ALA A 274 0.47 -26.53 5.49
CA ALA A 274 1.44 -27.51 5.01
C ALA A 274 1.66 -27.44 3.49
N ASP A 275 0.57 -27.29 2.72
CA ASP A 275 0.62 -27.11 1.28
C ASP A 275 1.35 -25.82 0.88
N TYR A 276 1.03 -24.70 1.52
CA TYR A 276 1.65 -23.40 1.28
C TYR A 276 3.14 -23.42 1.61
N ALA A 277 3.53 -23.99 2.75
CA ALA A 277 4.92 -24.16 3.15
C ALA A 277 5.72 -24.95 2.10
N ALA A 278 5.15 -26.05 1.60
CA ALA A 278 5.76 -26.86 0.55
C ALA A 278 5.93 -26.07 -0.77
N ARG A 279 4.89 -25.33 -1.21
CA ARG A 279 4.96 -24.47 -2.41
C ARG A 279 5.97 -23.34 -2.28
N ARG A 280 6.16 -22.81 -1.06
CA ARG A 280 7.15 -21.78 -0.73
C ARG A 280 8.57 -22.34 -0.57
N GLY A 281 8.74 -23.66 -0.48
CA GLY A 281 10.03 -24.27 -0.17
C GLY A 281 10.52 -23.98 1.25
N MET A 282 9.59 -23.72 2.18
CA MET A 282 9.87 -23.39 3.58
C MET A 282 9.41 -24.51 4.50
N SER A 283 9.98 -24.58 5.72
CA SER A 283 9.41 -25.47 6.73
C SER A 283 8.07 -24.94 7.24
N ILE A 284 7.23 -25.85 7.75
CA ILE A 284 5.97 -25.47 8.40
C ILE A 284 6.22 -24.51 9.57
N GLU A 285 7.26 -24.78 10.38
CA GLU A 285 7.58 -23.96 11.56
C GLU A 285 8.04 -22.54 11.21
N GLU A 286 8.77 -22.36 10.10
CA GLU A 286 9.10 -21.01 9.60
C GLU A 286 7.86 -20.31 9.06
N THR A 287 7.03 -21.02 8.31
CA THR A 287 5.80 -20.47 7.72
C THR A 287 4.81 -20.01 8.82
N LYS A 288 4.70 -20.74 9.93
CA LYS A 288 3.89 -20.35 11.10
C LYS A 288 4.30 -18.99 11.68
N LYS A 289 5.59 -18.63 11.64
CA LYS A 289 6.05 -17.34 12.17
C LYS A 289 5.48 -16.18 11.38
N PHE A 290 5.43 -16.30 10.05
CA PHE A 290 4.87 -15.28 9.17
C PHE A 290 3.34 -15.25 9.17
N LEU A 291 2.70 -16.41 9.35
CA LEU A 291 1.25 -16.55 9.33
C LEU A 291 0.61 -16.64 10.71
N ALA A 292 1.30 -16.24 11.78
CA ALA A 292 0.82 -16.38 13.15
C ALA A 292 -0.56 -15.74 13.39
N ALA A 293 -0.87 -14.63 12.71
CA ALA A 293 -2.18 -13.98 12.79
C ALA A 293 -3.30 -14.76 12.07
N ASN A 294 -2.93 -15.62 11.12
CA ASN A 294 -3.83 -16.40 10.27
C ASN A 294 -4.01 -17.86 10.74
N LEU A 295 -3.39 -18.26 11.85
CA LEU A 295 -3.54 -19.60 12.46
C LEU A 295 -4.46 -19.59 13.67
#